data_AF-I1SRM2-F1
#
_entry.id   AF-I1SRM2-F1
#
_cell.length_a   1.000
_cell.length_b   1.000
_cell.length_c   1.000
_cell.angle_alpha   90.00
_cell.angle_beta   90.00
_cell.angle_gamma   90.00
#
_symmetry.space_group_name_H-M   'P 1'
#
loop_
_entity.id
_entity.type
_entity.pdbx_description
1 polymer ?
#
loop_
_entity_poly.entity_id
_entity_poly.type
_entity_poly.pdbx_seq_one_letter_code
_entity_poly.pdbx_strand_id
1 'polypeptide(L)' 'MTRASILPDEEVFADFRRQCLSTENWLSKYNKNDMQVWIEIPPPNTAPKV' A
#
# COMPACT_ATOMS: atom_id res chain seq x y z
N MET A 1 8.66 -25.82 13.23
CA MET A 1 8.38 -24.69 12.33
C MET A 1 6.93 -24.32 12.50
N THR A 2 6.64 -23.20 13.14
CA THR A 2 5.27 -22.68 13.26
C THR A 2 4.86 -22.14 11.90
N ARG A 3 3.75 -22.64 11.36
CA ARG A 3 3.18 -22.16 10.11
C ARG A 3 2.74 -20.72 10.34
N ALA A 4 3.19 -19.79 9.51
CA ALA A 4 2.64 -18.43 9.54
C ALA A 4 1.11 -18.52 9.46
N SER A 5 0.44 -17.93 10.45
CA SER A 5 -1.02 -17.88 10.47
C SER A 5 -1.48 -17.10 9.26
N ILE A 6 -2.46 -17.63 8.53
CA ILE A 6 -3.12 -16.86 7.45
C ILE A 6 -4.03 -15.77 8.00
N LEU A 7 -4.32 -15.81 9.31
CA LEU A 7 -5.13 -14.82 9.97
C LEU A 7 -4.23 -13.64 10.33
N PRO A 8 -4.55 -12.42 9.86
CA PRO A 8 -3.82 -11.22 10.23
C PRO A 8 -3.94 -10.98 11.73
N ASP A 9 -2.84 -10.55 12.33
CA ASP A 9 -2.81 -10.02 13.68
C ASP A 9 -3.00 -8.50 13.67
N GLU A 10 -2.94 -7.90 14.86
CA GLU A 10 -3.14 -6.45 15.02
C GLU A 10 -2.10 -5.62 14.26
N GLU A 11 -0.87 -6.12 14.12
CA GLU A 11 0.19 -5.41 13.41
C GLU A 11 -0.15 -5.28 11.93
N VAL A 12 -0.65 -6.37 11.30
CA VAL A 12 -1.09 -6.34 9.91
C VAL A 12 -2.24 -5.35 9.69
N PHE A 13 -3.20 -5.26 10.61
CA PHE A 13 -4.28 -4.28 10.52
C PHE A 13 -3.81 -2.85 10.71
N ALA A 14 -2.91 -2.61 11.67
CA ALA A 14 -2.33 -1.30 11.93
C ALA A 14 -1.56 -0.79 10.70
N ASP A 15 -0.76 -1.65 10.08
CA ASP A 15 -0.01 -1.31 8.88
C ASP A 15 -0.92 -1.06 7.68
N PHE A 16 -1.95 -1.88 7.47
CA PHE A 16 -2.93 -1.65 6.41
C PHE A 16 -3.63 -0.29 6.57
N ARG A 17 -4.07 0.04 7.79
CA ARG A 17 -4.68 1.35 8.08
C ARG A 17 -3.72 2.50 7.80
N ARG A 18 -2.46 2.37 8.20
CA ARG A 18 -1.42 3.37 7.92
C ARG A 18 -1.23 3.57 6.42
N GLN A 19 -1.23 2.49 5.62
CA GLN A 19 -1.13 2.57 4.16
C GLN A 19 -2.32 3.30 3.54
N CYS A 20 -3.56 2.99 3.96
CA CYS A 20 -4.76 3.67 3.46
C CYS A 20 -4.82 5.16 3.77
N LEU A 21 -4.22 5.59 4.90
CA LEU A 21 -4.19 6.98 5.33
C LEU A 21 -2.95 7.75 4.83
N SER A 22 -2.02 7.07 4.16
CA SER A 22 -0.83 7.72 3.60
C SER A 22 -1.21 8.63 2.44
N THR A 23 -0.71 9.86 2.47
CA THR A 23 -0.80 10.81 1.35
C THR A 23 0.49 10.85 0.52
N GLU A 24 1.52 10.11 0.93
CA GLU A 24 2.84 10.09 0.31
C GLU A 24 2.98 8.91 -0.66
N ASN A 25 3.78 9.07 -1.71
CA ASN A 25 4.08 8.03 -2.70
C ASN A 25 2.86 7.47 -3.45
N TRP A 26 1.75 8.20 -3.51
CA TRP A 26 0.57 7.83 -4.29
C TRP A 26 0.39 8.76 -5.49
N LEU A 27 0.13 8.18 -6.66
CA LEU A 27 -0.20 8.88 -7.89
C LEU A 27 -1.69 8.72 -8.21
N SER A 28 -2.43 9.82 -8.28
CA SER A 28 -3.82 9.80 -8.75
C SER A 28 -3.84 9.47 -10.25
N LYS A 29 -4.56 8.39 -10.61
CA LYS A 29 -4.83 8.03 -12.01
C LYS A 29 -6.24 8.36 -12.45
N TYR A 30 -7.16 8.47 -11.50
CA TYR A 30 -8.56 8.76 -11.77
C TYR A 30 -9.14 9.54 -10.59
N ASN A 31 -9.92 10.57 -10.89
CA ASN A 31 -10.67 11.34 -9.91
C ASN A 31 -11.91 11.94 -10.57
N LYS A 32 -13.07 11.31 -10.39
CA LYS A 32 -14.35 11.78 -10.93
C LYS A 32 -15.52 11.16 -10.17
N ASN A 33 -16.62 11.91 -10.02
CA ASN A 33 -17.87 11.45 -9.39
C ASN A 33 -17.63 10.78 -8.02
N ASP A 34 -16.86 11.45 -7.15
CA ASP A 34 -16.50 10.95 -5.81
C ASP A 34 -15.70 9.64 -5.78
N MET A 35 -15.27 9.14 -6.94
CA MET A 35 -14.40 7.97 -7.04
C MET A 35 -12.98 8.39 -7.40
N GLN A 36 -12.03 7.89 -6.62
CA GLN A 36 -10.61 8.12 -6.82
C GLN A 36 -9.86 6.80 -6.95
N VAL A 37 -8.91 6.75 -7.89
CA VAL A 37 -7.98 5.63 -8.05
C VAL A 37 -6.57 6.16 -7.91
N TRP A 38 -5.83 5.56 -6.98
CA TRP A 38 -4.46 5.89 -6.66
C TRP A 38 -3.56 4.69 -6.92
N ILE A 39 -2.34 4.93 -7.39
CA ILE A 39 -1.31 3.90 -7.59
C ILE A 39 -0.10 4.26 -6.75
N GLU A 40 0.41 3.30 -5.99
CA GLU A 40 1.64 3.47 -5.21
C GLU A 40 2.84 3.56 -6.17
N ILE A 41 3.66 4.60 -5.98
CA ILE A 41 4.92 4.80 -6.68
C ILE A 41 6.02 4.21 -5.80
N PRO A 42 6.74 3.17 -6.27
CA PRO A 42 7.87 2.63 -5.53
C PRO A 42 8.93 3.71 -5.29
N PRO A 43 9.69 3.64 -4.17
CA PRO A 43 10.83 4.51 -3.96
C PRO A 43 11.80 4.44 -5.16
N PRO A 44 12.47 5.55 -5.55
CA PRO A 44 13.35 5.59 -6.73
C PRO A 44 14.48 4.56 -6.75
N ASN A 45 14.77 3.89 -5.62
CA ASN A 45 15.91 3.01 -5.44
C ASN A 45 15.58 1.50 -5.47
N THR A 46 14.35 1.10 -5.79
CA THR A 46 13.96 -0.32 -5.88
C THR A 46 13.76 -0.82 -7.31
N ALA A 47 14.16 -0.06 -8.33
CA ALA A 47 14.18 -0.58 -9.70
C ALA A 47 15.14 -1.78 -9.78
N PRO A 48 14.73 -2.93 -10.38
CA PRO A 48 15.66 -4.01 -10.66
C PRO A 48 16.75 -3.46 -11.58
N LYS A 49 18.02 -3.69 -11.22
CA LYS A 49 19.11 -3.57 -12.19
C LYS A 49 18.83 -4.61 -13.29
N VAL A 50 18.51 -4.14 -14.49
CA VAL A 50 18.47 -4.94 -15.73
C VAL A 50 19.90 -5.30 -16.13
#